data_AF-A0A9D1L6V8-F1
#
_entry.id   AF-A0A9D1L6V8-F1
#
_cell.length_a   1.000
_cell.length_b   1.000
_cell.length_c   1.000
_cell.angle_alpha   90.00
_cell.angle_beta   90.00
_cell.angle_gamma   90.00
#
_symmetry.space_group_name_H-M   'P 1'
#
loop_
_entity.id
_entity.type
_entity.pdbx_description
1 polymer ?
#
loop_
_entity_poly.entity_id
_entity_poly.type
_entity_poly.pdbx_seq_one_letter_code
_entity_poly.pdbx_strand_id
1 'polypeptide(L)'
;DISLDGTTYHFEKVEEEVTDDEGNTSEETVWEMDGEETDIQTVLDSLTEMASAGSEDDIDSRGEVQISFVFYQDSENFPEVTLDFYRYDSDSCLVSLNGEMRLLAPKDSVDTVIEDFNLLIAG
;
A
#
# COMPACT_ATOMS: atom_id res chain seq x y z
N ASP A 1 -3.77 -4.85 4.09
CA ASP A 1 -4.38 -3.70 4.81
C ASP A 1 -3.70 -2.40 4.47
N ILE A 2 -4.48 -1.33 4.38
CA ILE A 2 -4.01 0.05 4.26
C ILE A 2 -4.65 0.86 5.39
N SER A 3 -3.85 1.63 6.12
CA SER A 3 -4.35 2.53 7.17
C SER A 3 -4.05 3.98 6.84
N LEU A 4 -5.09 4.82 6.86
CA LEU A 4 -5.03 6.26 6.62
C LEU A 4 -5.91 6.97 7.67
N ASP A 5 -5.41 8.05 8.27
CA ASP A 5 -6.13 8.85 9.28
C ASP A 5 -6.76 8.04 10.43
N GLY A 6 -6.09 6.95 10.84
CA GLY A 6 -6.53 6.07 11.91
C GLY A 6 -7.64 5.08 11.54
N THR A 7 -8.05 5.03 10.27
CA THR A 7 -8.97 4.02 9.72
C THR A 7 -8.17 2.98 8.95
N THR A 8 -8.48 1.70 9.14
CA THR A 8 -7.84 0.58 8.45
C THR A 8 -8.84 -0.07 7.49
N TYR A 9 -8.40 -0.26 6.25
CA TYR A 9 -9.13 -0.87 5.16
C TYR A 9 -8.50 -2.22 4.83
N HIS A 10 -9.33 -3.26 4.77
CA HIS A 10 -8.90 -4.62 4.45
C HIS A 10 -9.08 -4.89 2.97
N PHE A 11 -8.05 -5.47 2.35
CA PHE A 11 -8.06 -5.87 0.96
C PHE A 11 -7.59 -7.31 0.85
N GLU A 12 -8.32 -8.11 0.09
CA GLU A 12 -7.99 -9.51 -0.16
C GLU A 12 -8.06 -9.84 -1.65
N LYS A 13 -7.23 -10.80 -2.06
CA LYS A 13 -7.33 -11.39 -3.39
C LYS A 13 -8.25 -12.59 -3.32
N VAL A 14 -9.22 -12.64 -4.21
CA VAL A 14 -10.14 -13.77 -4.36
C VAL A 14 -10.13 -14.28 -5.79
N GLU A 15 -10.38 -15.58 -5.92
CA GLU A 15 -10.57 -16.24 -7.22
C GLU A 15 -12.06 -16.24 -7.55
N GLU A 16 -12.43 -15.65 -8.68
CA GLU A 16 -13.79 -15.62 -9.19
C GLU A 16 -13.91 -16.43 -10.48
N GLU A 17 -15.02 -17.17 -10.62
CA GLU A 17 -15.34 -17.89 -11.84
C GLU A 17 -16.05 -16.94 -12.81
N VAL A 18 -15.46 -16.74 -13.99
CA VAL A 18 -16.00 -15.88 -15.04
C VAL A 18 -16.34 -16.74 -16.26
N THR A 19 -17.51 -16.49 -16.84
CA THR A 19 -17.99 -17.19 -18.04
C THR A 19 -18.01 -16.25 -19.22
N ASP A 20 -17.33 -16.62 -20.31
CA ASP A 20 -17.34 -15.85 -21.55
C ASP A 20 -18.65 -16.00 -22.35
N ASP A 21 -18.79 -15.20 -23.40
CA ASP A 21 -19.97 -15.23 -24.30
C ASP A 21 -20.14 -16.57 -25.05
N GLU A 22 -19.11 -17.42 -25.07
CA GLU A 22 -19.11 -18.76 -25.69
C GLU A 22 -19.45 -19.86 -24.68
N GLY A 23 -19.62 -19.51 -23.39
CA GLY A 23 -19.94 -20.42 -22.30
C GLY A 23 -18.74 -21.15 -21.71
N ASN A 24 -17.52 -20.70 -21.97
CA ASN A 24 -16.32 -21.23 -21.32
C ASN A 24 -16.10 -20.53 -19.98
N THR A 25 -15.76 -21.30 -18.95
CA THR A 25 -15.45 -20.79 -17.61
C THR A 25 -13.94 -20.68 -17.39
N SER A 26 -13.49 -19.60 -16.79
CA SER A 26 -12.11 -19.41 -16.30
C SER A 26 -12.11 -18.84 -14.88
N GLU A 27 -10.98 -18.97 -14.19
CA GLU A 27 -10.74 -18.35 -12.90
C GLU A 27 -9.97 -17.04 -13.12
N GLU A 28 -10.48 -15.95 -12.57
CA GLU A 28 -9.83 -14.64 -12.55
C GLU A 28 -9.51 -14.26 -11.11
N THR A 29 -8.36 -13.63 -10.88
CA THR A 29 -8.02 -13.09 -9.56
C THR A 29 -8.40 -11.63 -9.51
N VAL A 30 -9.36 -11.29 -8.64
CA VAL A 30 -9.75 -9.91 -8.37
C VAL A 30 -9.32 -9.49 -6.97
N TRP A 31 -9.37 -8.18 -6.72
CA TRP A 31 -9.23 -7.63 -5.38
C TRP A 31 -10.59 -7.24 -4.84
N GLU A 32 -10.83 -7.53 -3.57
CA GLU A 32 -12.03 -7.09 -2.85
C GLU A 32 -11.66 -6.17 -1.69
N MET A 33 -12.53 -5.20 -1.42
CA MET A 33 -12.57 -4.43 -0.17
C MET A 33 -13.96 -4.58 0.43
N ASP A 34 -14.04 -5.05 1.67
CA ASP A 34 -15.30 -5.33 2.38
C ASP A 34 -16.27 -6.26 1.60
N GLY A 35 -15.72 -7.17 0.77
CA GLY A 35 -16.48 -8.12 -0.05
C GLY A 35 -17.04 -7.55 -1.36
N GLU A 36 -16.59 -6.35 -1.75
CA GLU A 36 -16.92 -5.74 -3.04
C GLU A 36 -15.67 -5.63 -3.92
N GLU A 37 -15.77 -6.03 -5.19
CA GLU A 37 -14.68 -5.92 -6.16
C GLU A 37 -14.17 -4.46 -6.23
N THR A 38 -12.86 -4.29 -6.19
CA THR A 38 -12.21 -2.99 -6.14
C THR A 38 -10.93 -2.96 -6.97
N ASP A 39 -10.63 -1.81 -7.55
CA ASP A 39 -9.40 -1.60 -8.32
C ASP A 39 -8.30 -0.94 -7.48
N ILE A 40 -7.72 -1.71 -6.56
CA ILE A 40 -6.57 -1.26 -5.75
C ILE A 40 -5.28 -1.14 -6.59
N GLN A 41 -5.26 -1.62 -7.85
CA GLN A 41 -4.03 -1.71 -8.64
C GLN A 41 -3.39 -0.33 -8.85
N THR A 42 -4.19 0.72 -9.03
CA THR A 42 -3.69 2.10 -9.15
C THR A 42 -2.85 2.52 -7.92
N VAL A 43 -3.30 2.17 -6.70
CA VAL A 43 -2.56 2.50 -5.46
C VAL A 43 -1.24 1.71 -5.38
N LEU A 44 -1.27 0.43 -5.78
CA LEU A 44 -0.07 -0.42 -5.78
C LEU A 44 0.94 0.01 -6.85
N ASP A 45 0.47 0.49 -8.00
CA ASP A 45 1.31 1.01 -9.08
C ASP A 45 2.04 2.27 -8.60
N SER A 46 1.33 3.24 -8.02
CA SER A 46 1.93 4.46 -7.45
C SER A 46 2.95 4.16 -6.35
N LEU A 47 2.69 3.13 -5.52
CA LEU A 47 3.66 2.67 -4.52
C LEU A 47 4.92 2.06 -5.17
N THR A 48 4.76 1.31 -6.27
CA THR A 48 5.85 0.62 -6.98
C THR A 48 6.71 1.58 -7.81
N GLU A 49 6.11 2.64 -8.35
CA GLU A 49 6.80 3.68 -9.11
C GLU A 49 7.66 4.61 -8.23
N MET A 50 7.47 4.54 -6.91
CA MET A 50 8.20 5.36 -5.95
C MET A 50 9.70 5.03 -5.94
N ALA A 51 10.50 6.00 -6.38
CA ALA A 51 11.95 5.94 -6.25
C ALA A 51 12.38 6.29 -4.82
N SER A 52 13.41 5.63 -4.30
CA SER A 52 14.00 6.02 -3.01
C SER A 52 14.62 7.42 -3.08
N ALA A 53 14.38 8.23 -2.04
CA ALA A 53 15.04 9.52 -1.84
C ALA A 53 16.39 9.40 -1.11
N GLY A 54 16.79 8.19 -0.70
CA GLY A 54 18.02 7.92 0.03
C GLY A 54 17.78 7.19 1.36
N SER A 55 18.75 7.30 2.25
CA SER A 55 18.71 6.70 3.58
C SER A 55 19.40 7.58 4.62
N GLU A 56 18.93 7.52 5.85
CA GLU A 56 19.43 8.25 7.02
C GLU A 56 19.86 7.26 8.11
N ASP A 57 21.05 7.45 8.69
CA ASP A 57 21.59 6.54 9.70
C ASP A 57 21.25 6.96 11.14
N ASP A 58 21.07 8.26 11.39
CA ASP A 58 20.80 8.83 12.72
C ASP A 58 19.41 9.50 12.75
N ILE A 59 18.36 8.67 12.78
CA ILE A 59 16.97 9.14 12.94
C ILE A 59 16.72 9.57 14.39
N ASP A 60 16.88 10.87 14.67
CA ASP A 60 16.65 11.41 16.02
C ASP A 60 15.16 11.70 16.32
N SER A 61 14.33 11.88 15.29
CA SER A 61 12.90 12.12 15.46
C SER A 61 12.10 11.77 14.20
N ARG A 62 10.81 11.46 14.38
CA ARG A 62 9.83 11.31 13.31
C ARG A 62 8.54 12.01 13.67
N GLY A 63 7.80 12.45 12.66
CA GLY A 63 6.44 12.96 12.81
C GLY A 63 5.39 11.86 12.90
N GLU A 64 4.15 12.29 12.69
CA GLU A 64 2.98 11.41 12.59
C GLU A 64 3.08 10.50 11.35
N VAL A 65 2.41 9.36 11.43
CA VAL A 65 2.24 8.46 10.29
C VAL A 65 1.29 9.11 9.29
N GLN A 66 1.64 9.08 8.01
CA GLN A 66 0.81 9.57 6.92
C GLN A 66 -0.02 8.45 6.30
N ILE A 67 0.59 7.30 6.05
CA ILE A 67 -0.10 6.09 5.56
C ILE A 67 0.71 4.86 5.94
N SER A 68 0.02 3.75 6.23
CA SER A 68 0.62 2.46 6.59
C SER A 68 0.06 1.34 5.73
N PHE A 69 0.91 0.39 5.37
CA PHE A 69 0.55 -0.81 4.64
C PHE A 69 0.97 -2.04 5.44
N VAL A 70 0.11 -3.05 5.41
CA VAL A 70 0.42 -4.41 5.85
C VAL A 70 0.12 -5.35 4.70
N PHE A 71 1.17 -5.98 4.17
CA PHE A 71 1.07 -6.99 3.13
C PHE A 71 1.15 -8.37 3.75
N TYR A 72 0.09 -9.14 3.58
CA TYR A 72 0.05 -10.55 3.95
C TYR A 72 0.51 -11.40 2.76
N GLN A 73 1.46 -12.28 2.98
CA GLN A 73 2.02 -13.15 1.95
C GLN A 73 1.88 -14.62 2.36
N ASP A 74 1.61 -15.48 1.39
CA ASP A 74 1.74 -16.92 1.57
C ASP A 74 3.23 -17.31 1.54
N SER A 75 3.94 -16.94 2.60
CA SER A 75 5.38 -17.09 2.75
C SER A 75 5.72 -17.51 4.17
N GLU A 76 6.44 -18.63 4.31
CA GLU A 76 6.86 -19.12 5.63
C GLU A 76 7.82 -18.16 6.34
N ASN A 77 8.64 -17.41 5.59
CA ASN A 77 9.69 -16.56 6.15
C ASN A 77 9.24 -15.11 6.37
N PHE A 78 8.32 -14.62 5.54
CA PHE A 78 7.83 -13.25 5.57
C PHE A 78 6.31 -13.24 5.38
N PRO A 79 5.55 -13.79 6.34
CA PRO A 79 4.09 -13.85 6.23
C PRO A 79 3.44 -12.47 6.28
N GLU A 80 4.16 -11.50 6.83
CA GLU A 80 3.73 -10.11 6.98
C GLU A 80 4.89 -9.17 6.63
N VAL A 81 4.60 -8.16 5.81
CA VAL A 81 5.51 -7.03 5.55
C VAL A 81 4.78 -5.75 5.91
N THR A 82 5.36 -4.97 6.81
CA THR A 82 4.82 -3.66 7.22
C THR A 82 5.63 -2.54 6.59
N LEU A 83 4.92 -1.54 6.08
CA LEU A 83 5.50 -0.36 5.47
C LEU A 83 4.76 0.88 5.97
N ASP A 84 5.44 1.72 6.75
CA ASP A 84 4.89 2.97 7.24
C ASP A 84 5.62 4.16 6.67
N PHE A 85 4.87 5.20 6.29
CA PHE A 85 5.41 6.47 5.85
C PHE A 85 5.14 7.53 6.93
N TYR A 86 6.19 8.11 7.48
CA TYR A 86 6.11 9.16 8.49
C TYR A 86 6.49 10.50 7.91
N ARG A 87 5.86 11.56 8.42
CA ARG A 87 6.34 12.92 8.17
C ARG A 87 7.77 13.07 8.69
N TYR A 88 8.68 13.56 7.84
CA TYR A 88 10.08 13.72 8.18
C TYR A 88 10.56 15.16 7.96
N ASP A 89 10.69 15.60 6.71
CA ASP A 89 11.07 16.97 6.37
C ASP A 89 10.18 17.57 5.27
N SER A 90 10.63 18.62 4.58
CA SER A 90 9.88 19.28 3.50
C SER A 90 9.82 18.47 2.20
N ASP A 91 10.78 17.59 1.97
CA ASP A 91 11.03 16.94 0.68
C ASP A 91 10.86 15.42 0.75
N SER A 92 10.95 14.84 1.94
CA SER A 92 10.94 13.39 2.17
C SER A 92 10.02 12.97 3.32
N CYS A 93 9.53 11.74 3.19
CA CYS A 93 8.95 10.96 4.27
C CYS A 93 9.98 9.93 4.75
N LEU A 94 9.99 9.68 6.06
CA LEU A 94 10.75 8.58 6.65
C LEU A 94 9.95 7.30 6.49
N VAL A 95 10.61 6.25 6.02
CA VAL A 95 10.00 4.94 5.78
C VAL A 95 10.47 3.96 6.85
N SER A 96 9.50 3.30 7.48
CA SER A 96 9.74 2.09 8.28
C SER A 96 9.39 0.87 7.45
N LEU A 97 10.34 -0.02 7.25
CA LEU A 97 10.11 -1.34 6.66
C LEU A 97 10.31 -2.39 7.76
N ASN A 98 9.25 -3.11 8.13
CA ASN A 98 9.29 -4.10 9.22
C ASN A 98 9.84 -3.54 10.54
N GLY A 99 9.51 -2.28 10.83
CA GLY A 99 9.97 -1.57 12.03
C GLY A 99 11.37 -0.96 11.92
N GLU A 100 12.14 -1.25 10.86
CA GLU A 100 13.43 -0.61 10.61
C GLU A 100 13.22 0.73 9.89
N MET A 101 13.56 1.81 10.58
CA MET A 101 13.44 3.20 10.09
C MET A 101 14.79 3.69 9.59
N ARG A 102 14.99 3.68 8.27
CA ARG A 102 16.24 4.10 7.65
C ARG A 102 16.06 4.72 6.26
N LEU A 103 15.02 4.30 5.54
CA LEU A 103 14.82 4.69 4.15
C LEU A 103 14.04 5.99 4.07
N LEU A 104 14.29 6.76 3.01
CA LEU A 104 13.53 7.95 2.67
C LEU A 104 12.77 7.75 1.37
N ALA A 105 11.55 8.29 1.32
CA ALA A 105 10.70 8.37 0.15
C ALA A 105 10.41 9.83 -0.19
N PRO A 106 10.36 10.24 -1.47
CA PRO A 106 9.97 11.59 -1.86
C PRO A 106 8.57 11.90 -1.32
N LYS A 107 8.40 13.07 -0.71
CA LYS A 107 7.11 13.50 -0.17
C LYS A 107 6.02 13.51 -1.23
N ASP A 108 6.31 14.05 -2.42
CA ASP A 108 5.34 14.12 -3.52
C ASP A 108 4.86 12.73 -3.94
N SER A 109 5.72 11.72 -3.95
CA SER A 109 5.33 10.34 -4.29
C SER A 109 4.42 9.73 -3.21
N VAL A 110 4.69 9.98 -1.93
CA VAL A 110 3.82 9.54 -0.83
C VAL A 110 2.47 10.25 -0.91
N ASP A 111 2.45 11.54 -1.23
CA ASP A 111 1.23 12.31 -1.41
C ASP A 111 0.40 11.75 -2.59
N THR A 112 1.03 11.36 -3.71
CA THR A 112 0.33 10.65 -4.82
C THR A 112 -0.31 9.34 -4.37
N VAL A 113 0.40 8.49 -3.63
CA VAL A 113 -0.17 7.25 -3.09
C VAL A 113 -1.38 7.51 -2.19
N ILE A 114 -1.32 8.56 -1.37
CA ILE A 114 -2.43 8.98 -0.50
C ILE A 114 -3.60 9.52 -1.34
N GLU A 115 -3.34 10.30 -2.39
CA GLU A 115 -4.37 10.81 -3.31
C GLU A 115 -5.09 9.65 -4.03
N ASP A 116 -4.34 8.69 -4.59
CA ASP A 116 -4.92 7.53 -5.27
C ASP A 116 -5.73 6.66 -4.31
N PHE A 117 -5.23 6.48 -3.07
CA PHE A 117 -5.97 5.75 -2.05
C PHE A 117 -7.25 6.48 -1.63
N ASN A 118 -7.21 7.80 -1.49
CA ASN A 118 -8.42 8.59 -1.21
C ASN A 118 -9.44 8.52 -2.35
N LEU A 119 -9.00 8.50 -3.62
CA LEU A 119 -9.87 8.32 -4.77
C LEU A 119 -10.54 6.94 -4.76
N LEU A 120 -9.79 5.89 -4.40
CA LEU A 120 -10.30 4.52 -4.28
C LEU A 120 -11.43 4.42 -3.25
N ILE A 121 -11.22 4.93 -2.03
CA ILE A 121 -12.19 4.81 -0.92
C ILE A 121 -13.35 5.81 -0.99
N ALA A 122 -13.31 6.76 -1.93
CA ALA A 122 -14.40 7.71 -2.16
C ALA A 122 -15.40 7.24 -3.23
N GLY A 123 -15.04 6.20 -4.00
CA GLY A 123 -15.92 5.52 -4.96
C GLY A 123 -16.98 4.68 -4.27
#